data_AF-A0A7Z9UV81-F1
#
_entry.id   AF-A0A7Z9UV81-F1
#
_cell.length_a   1.000
_cell.length_b   1.000
_cell.length_c   1.000
_cell.angle_alpha   90.00
_cell.angle_beta   90.00
_cell.angle_gamma   90.00
#
_symmetry.space_group_name_H-M   'P 1'
#
loop_
_entity.id
_entity.type
_entity.pdbx_description
1 polymer ?
#
loop_
_entity_poly.entity_id
_entity_poly.type
_entity_poly.pdbx_seq_one_letter_code
_entity_poly.pdbx_strand_id
1 'polypeptide(L)'
;MRKLQKFYNSDKDALDLRGDDNLGARIMIQEIEDLILNSLKKNYRDSSADFIPYFDAEMSGKIALHACAIGPSSSGKSTAIAKIIEHNFPTRVNWVLSPTANSDPVWKNLQKQLGKKRVKLVNTGDVNHPISLEHDIGRGNTVTFDDQDAIRSENSRYCAQLCDQALYEGRHLTDKDGRGIVCFSILHDGFSKKVKSVKSTAIESSRVILFPNQQPHVAKKVMKVRLGYTAPQIKQIFEFIQPSDRWVVLYQHCPAAVITKTGVMLV
;
A
#
# COMPACT_ATOMS: atom_id res chain seq x y z
N MET A 1 -35.17 -26.37 14.31
CA MET A 1 -34.00 -27.26 14.15
C MET A 1 -33.91 -27.91 12.76
N ARG A 2 -34.83 -28.79 12.32
CA ARG A 2 -34.75 -29.45 10.99
C ARG A 2 -34.69 -28.52 9.77
N LYS A 3 -35.33 -27.34 9.82
CA LYS A 3 -35.29 -26.33 8.75
C LYS A 3 -33.91 -25.67 8.60
N LEU A 4 -33.34 -25.18 9.71
CA LEU A 4 -31.98 -24.62 9.78
C LEU A 4 -30.92 -25.61 9.27
N GLN A 5 -31.06 -26.90 9.62
CA GLN A 5 -30.13 -27.93 9.17
C GLN A 5 -30.23 -28.21 7.66
N LYS A 6 -31.42 -28.05 7.05
CA LYS A 6 -31.59 -28.11 5.59
C LYS A 6 -31.01 -26.88 4.89
N PHE A 7 -31.11 -25.71 5.50
CA PHE A 7 -30.55 -24.45 5.00
C PHE A 7 -29.01 -24.47 4.96
N TYR A 8 -28.35 -24.89 6.04
CA TYR A 8 -26.87 -25.05 6.04
C TYR A 8 -26.35 -26.15 5.09
N ASN A 9 -27.25 -27.04 4.64
CA ASN A 9 -26.96 -28.09 3.68
C ASN A 9 -27.33 -27.72 2.23
N SER A 10 -27.96 -26.56 1.99
CA SER A 10 -28.27 -26.03 0.64
C SER A 10 -27.14 -25.14 0.10
N ASP A 11 -27.37 -24.46 -1.03
CA ASP A 11 -26.39 -23.59 -1.71
C ASP A 11 -25.57 -22.75 -0.72
N LYS A 12 -24.26 -23.00 -0.71
CA LYS A 12 -23.33 -22.44 0.27
C LYS A 12 -22.78 -21.07 -0.14
N ASP A 13 -23.08 -20.64 -1.36
CA ASP A 13 -22.46 -19.47 -1.98
C ASP A 13 -23.33 -18.20 -1.84
N ALA A 14 -24.62 -18.34 -1.53
CA ALA A 14 -25.53 -17.23 -1.31
C ALA A 14 -26.57 -17.57 -0.22
N LEU A 15 -26.73 -16.67 0.75
CA LEU A 15 -27.76 -16.77 1.79
C LEU A 15 -29.14 -16.46 1.19
N ASP A 16 -29.85 -17.48 0.71
CA ASP A 16 -31.21 -17.36 0.15
C ASP A 16 -32.28 -17.78 1.16
N LEU A 17 -32.92 -16.80 1.82
CA LEU A 17 -33.95 -16.99 2.84
C LEU A 17 -35.31 -17.43 2.29
N ARG A 18 -35.53 -17.37 0.97
CA ARG A 18 -36.77 -17.78 0.29
C ARG A 18 -38.04 -17.26 1.02
N GLY A 19 -38.99 -18.14 1.32
CA GLY A 19 -40.27 -17.80 1.96
C GLY A 19 -40.16 -17.40 3.44
N ASP A 20 -38.98 -17.51 4.05
CA ASP A 20 -38.70 -17.07 5.42
C ASP A 20 -37.99 -15.69 5.44
N ASP A 21 -37.89 -15.01 4.28
CA ASP A 21 -37.30 -13.67 4.11
C ASP A 21 -38.20 -12.56 4.68
N ASN A 22 -38.25 -12.48 6.01
CA ASN A 22 -38.91 -11.41 6.75
C ASN A 22 -37.89 -10.56 7.51
N LEU A 23 -38.30 -9.34 7.88
CA LEU A 23 -37.45 -8.38 8.58
C LEU A 23 -36.79 -8.97 9.84
N GLY A 24 -37.52 -9.78 10.61
CA GLY A 24 -37.00 -10.42 11.82
C GLY A 24 -35.89 -11.43 11.53
N ALA A 25 -36.03 -12.22 10.46
CA ALA A 25 -35.01 -13.16 10.02
C ALA A 25 -33.73 -12.44 9.53
N ARG A 26 -33.88 -11.32 8.80
CA ARG A 26 -32.74 -10.49 8.38
C ARG A 26 -31.99 -9.87 9.55
N ILE A 27 -32.70 -9.32 10.53
CA ILE A 27 -32.10 -8.76 11.75
C ILE A 27 -31.36 -9.85 12.53
N MET A 28 -31.98 -11.03 12.71
CA MET A 28 -31.36 -12.15 13.42
C MET A 28 -30.06 -12.61 12.75
N ILE A 29 -30.03 -12.69 11.42
CA ILE A 29 -28.82 -13.08 10.69
C ILE A 29 -27.73 -12.03 10.83
N GLN A 30 -28.09 -10.75 10.71
CA GLN A 30 -27.15 -9.65 10.90
C GLN A 30 -26.57 -9.66 12.32
N GLU A 31 -27.39 -9.92 13.35
CA GLU A 31 -26.93 -10.08 14.74
C GLU A 31 -25.99 -11.28 14.90
N ILE A 32 -26.25 -12.40 14.23
CA ILE A 32 -25.36 -13.57 14.24
C ILE A 32 -24.05 -13.27 13.53
N GLU A 33 -24.07 -12.60 12.37
CA GLU A 33 -22.88 -12.18 11.65
C GLU A 33 -22.05 -11.22 12.48
N ASP A 34 -22.67 -10.21 13.08
CA ASP A 34 -22.01 -9.27 13.98
C ASP A 34 -21.41 -10.00 15.19
N LEU A 35 -22.13 -10.97 15.78
CA LEU A 35 -21.64 -11.75 16.91
C LEU A 35 -20.43 -12.64 16.53
N ILE A 36 -20.48 -13.29 15.36
CA ILE A 36 -19.36 -14.07 14.83
C ILE A 36 -18.17 -13.15 14.54
N LEU A 37 -18.37 -12.05 13.81
CA LEU A 37 -17.33 -11.07 13.49
C LEU A 37 -16.73 -10.44 14.75
N ASN A 38 -17.52 -10.22 15.79
CA ASN A 38 -17.07 -9.74 17.09
C ASN A 38 -16.32 -10.81 17.90
N SER A 39 -16.61 -12.09 17.67
CA SER A 39 -15.90 -13.21 18.29
C SER A 39 -14.53 -13.49 17.65
N LEU A 40 -14.33 -13.08 16.39
CA LEU A 40 -13.04 -13.21 15.72
C LEU A 40 -12.01 -12.26 16.33
N LYS A 41 -10.77 -12.74 16.52
CA LYS A 41 -9.66 -11.88 16.94
C LYS A 41 -9.39 -10.84 15.86
N LYS A 42 -9.88 -9.62 16.07
CA LYS A 42 -9.63 -8.47 15.19
C LYS A 42 -8.20 -7.95 15.31
N ASN A 43 -7.51 -8.26 16.41
CA ASN A 43 -6.15 -7.81 16.70
C ASN A 43 -5.24 -9.00 17.02
N TYR A 44 -4.08 -9.03 16.38
CA TYR A 44 -2.96 -9.92 16.69
C TYR A 44 -1.71 -9.09 16.96
N ARG A 45 -0.93 -9.47 17.97
CA ARG A 45 0.34 -8.82 18.28
C ARG A 45 1.34 -9.82 18.84
N ASP A 46 2.57 -9.69 18.37
CA ASP A 46 3.73 -10.45 18.80
C ASP A 46 4.92 -9.49 18.87
N SER A 47 5.42 -9.24 20.08
CA SER A 47 6.54 -8.32 20.32
C SER A 47 7.86 -8.82 19.74
N SER A 48 7.97 -10.12 19.44
CA SER A 48 9.14 -10.73 18.81
C SER A 48 9.09 -10.71 17.28
N ALA A 49 7.94 -10.36 16.69
CA ALA A 49 7.77 -10.31 15.24
C ALA A 49 8.52 -9.14 14.59
N ASP A 50 8.95 -9.36 13.34
CA ASP A 50 9.47 -8.34 12.42
C ASP A 50 8.72 -8.43 11.09
N PHE A 51 7.41 -8.16 11.15
CA PHE A 51 6.55 -8.23 9.97
C PHE A 51 7.01 -7.26 8.90
N ILE A 52 6.91 -7.70 7.65
CA ILE A 52 7.06 -6.85 6.46
C ILE A 52 5.75 -6.92 5.67
N PRO A 53 5.21 -5.81 5.18
CA PRO A 53 3.99 -5.82 4.38
C PRO A 53 4.18 -6.72 3.15
N TYR A 54 3.28 -7.70 3.02
CA TYR A 54 3.31 -8.64 1.90
C TYR A 54 2.60 -8.05 0.67
N PHE A 55 3.22 -8.27 -0.48
CA PHE A 55 2.70 -7.93 -1.80
C PHE A 55 2.71 -9.20 -2.65
N ASP A 56 1.53 -9.72 -2.92
CA ASP A 56 1.38 -10.82 -3.86
C ASP A 56 1.60 -10.33 -5.29
N ALA A 57 2.81 -10.51 -5.82
CA ALA A 57 3.16 -10.07 -7.15
C ALA A 57 2.30 -10.70 -8.27
N GLU A 58 1.64 -11.83 -8.03
CA GLU A 58 0.77 -12.48 -9.01
C GLU A 58 -0.57 -11.75 -9.16
N MET A 59 -0.96 -11.01 -8.13
CA MET A 59 -2.17 -10.23 -8.13
C MET A 59 -1.98 -8.82 -8.72
N SER A 60 -0.73 -8.41 -9.05
CA SER A 60 -0.44 -7.06 -9.54
C SER A 60 -1.09 -6.72 -10.88
N GLY A 61 -1.46 -7.72 -11.67
CA GLY A 61 -2.22 -7.53 -12.92
C GLY A 61 -3.74 -7.42 -12.72
N LYS A 62 -4.25 -7.84 -11.56
CA LYS A 62 -5.69 -7.91 -11.26
C LYS A 62 -6.15 -6.79 -10.33
N ILE A 63 -5.32 -6.46 -9.34
CA ILE A 63 -5.59 -5.42 -8.34
C ILE A 63 -4.45 -4.43 -8.30
N ALA A 64 -4.77 -3.18 -7.94
CA ALA A 64 -3.74 -2.20 -7.64
C ALA A 64 -2.94 -2.65 -6.42
N LEU A 65 -1.63 -2.78 -6.59
CA LEU A 65 -0.66 -3.08 -5.52
C LEU A 65 0.25 -1.90 -5.22
N HIS A 66 -0.13 -0.70 -5.65
CA HIS A 66 0.66 0.51 -5.40
C HIS A 66 0.71 0.82 -3.90
N ALA A 67 1.83 1.40 -3.47
CA ALA A 67 2.01 1.82 -2.10
C ALA A 67 2.61 3.23 -2.00
N CYS A 68 2.10 4.00 -1.05
CA CYS A 68 2.53 5.37 -0.80
C CYS A 68 3.09 5.50 0.62
N ALA A 69 4.37 5.86 0.76
CA ALA A 69 4.99 6.19 2.04
C ALA A 69 5.00 7.70 2.27
N ILE A 70 4.35 8.15 3.35
CA ILE A 70 4.20 9.57 3.67
C ILE A 70 4.76 9.86 5.06
N GLY A 71 5.66 10.82 5.14
CA GLY A 71 6.27 11.23 6.41
C GLY A 71 7.44 12.19 6.21
N PRO A 72 7.96 12.78 7.29
CA PRO A 72 9.02 13.78 7.18
C PRO A 72 10.32 13.19 6.64
N SER A 73 11.26 14.07 6.32
CA SER A 73 12.65 13.66 6.06
C SER A 73 13.17 12.80 7.22
N SER A 74 13.97 11.79 6.89
CA SER A 74 14.60 10.89 7.87
C SER A 74 13.67 10.00 8.71
N SER A 75 12.36 9.92 8.41
CA SER A 75 11.45 9.00 9.12
C SER A 75 11.73 7.51 8.83
N GLY A 76 12.42 7.22 7.72
CA GLY A 76 12.73 5.87 7.26
C GLY A 76 11.86 5.38 6.08
N LYS A 77 11.27 6.29 5.29
CA LYS A 77 10.42 5.98 4.12
C LYS A 77 11.15 5.08 3.12
N SER A 78 12.29 5.56 2.61
CA SER A 78 13.12 4.85 1.63
C SER A 78 13.57 3.50 2.19
N THR A 79 13.93 3.43 3.49
CA THR A 79 14.30 2.17 4.15
C THR A 79 13.14 1.16 4.18
N ALA A 80 11.92 1.60 4.51
CA ALA A 80 10.75 0.73 4.53
C ALA A 80 10.43 0.19 3.14
N ILE A 81 10.45 1.06 2.12
CA ILE A 81 10.20 0.68 0.72
C ILE A 81 11.30 -0.27 0.20
N ALA A 82 12.57 0.01 0.47
CA ALA A 82 13.67 -0.85 0.07
C ALA A 82 13.53 -2.27 0.66
N LYS A 83 13.16 -2.39 1.95
CA LYS A 83 12.90 -3.70 2.58
C LYS A 83 11.71 -4.41 1.93
N ILE A 84 10.62 -3.70 1.64
CA ILE A 84 9.45 -4.25 0.94
C ILE A 84 9.87 -4.80 -0.43
N ILE A 85 10.65 -4.04 -1.19
CA ILE A 85 11.15 -4.45 -2.51
C ILE A 85 12.04 -5.69 -2.40
N GLU A 86 12.99 -5.68 -1.47
CA GLU A 86 13.90 -6.80 -1.23
C GLU A 86 13.14 -8.12 -0.96
N HIS A 87 12.08 -8.06 -0.14
CA HIS A 87 11.34 -9.27 0.25
C HIS A 87 10.29 -9.71 -0.76
N ASN A 88 9.60 -8.77 -1.42
CA ASN A 88 8.45 -9.10 -2.28
C ASN A 88 8.79 -9.13 -3.78
N PHE A 89 9.84 -8.41 -4.21
CA PHE A 89 10.20 -8.26 -5.62
C PHE A 89 11.69 -8.54 -5.92
N PRO A 90 12.35 -9.56 -5.32
CA PRO A 90 13.80 -9.79 -5.47
C PRO A 90 14.21 -10.18 -6.89
N THR A 91 13.30 -10.80 -7.65
CA THR A 91 13.56 -11.30 -9.01
C THR A 91 13.16 -10.33 -10.11
N ARG A 92 12.60 -9.15 -9.77
CA ARG A 92 12.12 -8.17 -10.74
C ARG A 92 13.12 -7.04 -10.90
N VAL A 93 13.00 -6.28 -11.98
CA VAL A 93 13.75 -5.03 -12.12
C VAL A 93 13.02 -3.96 -11.33
N ASN A 94 13.74 -3.29 -10.44
CA ASN A 94 13.24 -2.28 -9.54
C ASN A 94 13.86 -0.95 -9.95
N TRP A 95 13.07 -0.12 -10.59
CA TRP A 95 13.47 1.24 -10.98
C TRP A 95 13.29 2.17 -9.79
N VAL A 96 14.33 2.92 -9.44
CA VAL A 96 14.30 3.91 -8.37
C VAL A 96 14.64 5.25 -8.97
N LEU A 97 13.63 6.09 -9.11
CA LEU A 97 13.74 7.48 -9.53
C LEU A 97 13.81 8.34 -8.28
N SER A 98 14.98 8.89 -8.00
CA SER A 98 15.23 9.71 -6.81
C SER A 98 16.17 10.87 -7.16
N PRO A 99 16.00 12.08 -6.60
CA PRO A 99 17.00 13.15 -6.76
C PRO A 99 18.36 12.78 -6.14
N THR A 100 18.38 11.79 -5.25
CA THR A 100 19.58 11.29 -4.56
C THR A 100 19.87 9.83 -4.89
N ALA A 101 19.33 9.29 -5.99
CA ALA A 101 19.43 7.86 -6.34
C ALA A 101 20.87 7.30 -6.25
N ASN A 102 21.85 8.11 -6.68
CA ASN A 102 23.26 7.73 -6.76
C ASN A 102 24.08 8.08 -5.50
N SER A 103 23.48 8.67 -4.47
CA SER A 103 24.16 9.04 -3.22
C SER A 103 23.50 8.43 -1.99
N ASP A 104 22.20 8.17 -2.01
CA ASP A 104 21.46 7.60 -0.89
C ASP A 104 21.97 6.18 -0.54
N PRO A 105 22.47 5.96 0.69
CA PRO A 105 22.92 4.65 1.14
C PRO A 105 21.85 3.55 1.06
N VAL A 106 20.57 3.88 1.24
CA VAL A 106 19.47 2.91 1.21
C VAL A 106 19.37 2.27 -0.17
N TRP A 107 19.34 3.08 -1.22
CA TRP A 107 19.22 2.58 -2.60
C TRP A 107 20.48 1.89 -3.08
N LYS A 108 21.65 2.37 -2.66
CA LYS A 108 22.94 1.68 -2.91
C LYS A 108 23.00 0.31 -2.24
N ASN A 109 22.54 0.21 -1.01
CA ASN A 109 22.52 -1.07 -0.29
C ASN A 109 21.55 -2.05 -0.95
N LEU A 110 20.35 -1.60 -1.34
CA LEU A 110 19.41 -2.43 -2.09
C LEU A 110 20.02 -2.92 -3.42
N GLN A 111 20.70 -2.03 -4.17
CA GLN A 111 21.41 -2.42 -5.39
C GLN A 111 22.58 -3.37 -5.12
N LYS A 112 23.26 -3.26 -3.97
CA LYS A 112 24.30 -4.20 -3.56
C LYS A 112 23.71 -5.57 -3.23
N GLN A 113 22.56 -5.63 -2.57
CA GLN A 113 21.88 -6.88 -2.19
C GLN A 113 21.29 -7.61 -3.41
N LEU A 114 20.57 -6.91 -4.29
CA LEU A 114 19.87 -7.51 -5.43
C LEU A 114 20.64 -7.46 -6.75
N GLY A 115 21.66 -6.60 -6.84
CA GLY A 115 22.52 -6.42 -8.01
C GLY A 115 22.06 -5.32 -8.98
N LYS A 116 23.03 -4.75 -9.73
CA LYS A 116 22.83 -3.66 -10.72
C LYS A 116 21.88 -4.02 -11.89
N LYS A 117 21.64 -5.32 -12.13
CA LYS A 117 20.66 -5.77 -13.14
C LYS A 117 19.23 -5.70 -12.60
N ARG A 118 19.03 -5.84 -11.29
CA ARG A 118 17.73 -5.86 -10.61
C ARG A 118 17.34 -4.53 -9.99
N VAL A 119 18.29 -3.62 -9.77
CA VAL A 119 18.00 -2.29 -9.21
C VAL A 119 18.61 -1.23 -10.11
N LYS A 120 17.74 -0.46 -10.78
CA LYS A 120 18.10 0.64 -11.68
C LYS A 120 17.92 1.95 -10.94
N LEU A 121 19.04 2.61 -10.66
CA LEU A 121 19.06 3.90 -9.97
C LEU A 121 19.06 5.00 -11.03
N VAL A 122 18.03 5.84 -11.01
CA VAL A 122 17.84 6.95 -11.95
C VAL A 122 17.77 8.24 -11.15
N ASN A 123 18.73 9.12 -11.38
CA ASN A 123 18.69 10.46 -10.81
C ASN A 123 17.64 11.29 -11.56
N THR A 124 16.62 11.77 -10.85
CA THR A 124 15.55 12.58 -11.46
C THR A 124 16.06 13.91 -12.03
N GLY A 125 17.22 14.39 -11.57
CA GLY A 125 17.91 15.55 -12.14
C GLY A 125 18.42 15.34 -13.57
N ASP A 126 18.57 14.08 -13.99
CA ASP A 126 19.14 13.72 -15.29
C ASP A 126 18.05 13.30 -16.31
N VAL A 127 16.78 13.28 -15.90
CA VAL A 127 15.63 12.93 -16.75
C VAL A 127 15.22 14.12 -17.60
N ASN A 128 15.70 14.15 -18.84
CA ASN A 128 15.45 15.22 -19.81
C ASN A 128 14.52 14.82 -20.97
N HIS A 129 13.99 13.60 -20.97
CA HIS A 129 13.04 13.07 -21.94
C HIS A 129 11.98 12.20 -21.26
N PRO A 130 10.81 12.00 -21.90
CA PRO A 130 9.81 11.07 -21.40
C PRO A 130 10.38 9.66 -21.28
N ILE A 131 10.10 9.01 -20.15
CA ILE A 131 10.36 7.58 -19.93
C ILE A 131 9.04 6.85 -20.23
N SER A 132 9.09 5.82 -21.06
CA SER A 132 7.96 4.95 -21.37
C SER A 132 7.75 3.94 -20.25
N LEU A 133 6.54 3.91 -19.69
CA LEU A 133 6.15 2.90 -18.71
C LEU A 133 6.23 1.47 -19.27
N GLU A 134 5.88 1.27 -20.54
CA GLU A 134 5.89 -0.07 -21.15
C GLU A 134 7.28 -0.45 -21.69
N HIS A 135 7.93 0.44 -22.43
CA HIS A 135 9.17 0.11 -23.14
C HIS A 135 10.42 0.24 -22.26
N ASP A 136 10.47 1.24 -21.38
CA ASP A 136 11.65 1.48 -20.55
C ASP A 136 11.55 0.78 -19.20
N ILE A 137 10.45 1.01 -18.45
CA ILE A 137 10.26 0.36 -17.14
C ILE A 137 10.04 -1.15 -17.31
N GLY A 138 9.21 -1.53 -18.28
CA GLY A 138 8.93 -2.91 -18.63
C GLY A 138 7.80 -3.52 -17.79
N ARG A 139 6.97 -4.34 -18.44
CA ARG A 139 5.84 -5.06 -17.84
C ARG A 139 6.28 -5.95 -16.66
N GLY A 140 5.48 -6.01 -15.60
CA GLY A 140 5.75 -6.84 -14.41
C GLY A 140 6.91 -6.37 -13.50
N ASN A 141 7.54 -5.24 -13.79
CA ASN A 141 8.60 -4.64 -12.97
C ASN A 141 8.03 -3.68 -11.91
N THR A 142 8.90 -3.15 -11.05
CA THR A 142 8.52 -2.12 -10.08
C THR A 142 9.15 -0.77 -10.42
N VAL A 143 8.46 0.29 -10.06
CA VAL A 143 8.94 1.67 -10.16
C VAL A 143 8.72 2.39 -8.84
N THR A 144 9.78 2.95 -8.28
CA THR A 144 9.79 3.73 -7.06
C THR A 144 10.10 5.17 -7.41
N PHE A 145 9.27 6.08 -6.92
CA PHE A 145 9.50 7.51 -6.99
C PHE A 145 9.77 8.07 -5.62
N ASP A 146 11.00 8.49 -5.40
CA ASP A 146 11.52 8.98 -4.13
C ASP A 146 11.59 10.51 -4.13
N ASP A 147 10.99 11.13 -3.12
CA ASP A 147 10.92 12.58 -2.94
C ASP A 147 10.43 13.35 -4.19
N GLN A 148 9.31 12.92 -4.77
CA GLN A 148 8.72 13.55 -5.96
C GLN A 148 8.45 15.05 -5.80
N ASP A 149 8.15 15.50 -4.58
CA ASP A 149 7.86 16.89 -4.27
C ASP A 149 9.12 17.78 -4.21
N ALA A 150 10.32 17.19 -4.26
CA ALA A 150 11.60 17.89 -4.29
C ALA A 150 12.17 18.13 -5.71
N ILE A 151 11.55 17.59 -6.77
CA ILE A 151 12.06 17.68 -8.15
C ILE A 151 11.84 19.10 -8.73
N ARG A 152 12.89 19.67 -9.36
CA ARG A 152 12.85 21.00 -10.02
C ARG A 152 12.01 20.98 -11.32
N SER A 153 11.55 22.15 -11.76
CA SER A 153 10.31 22.36 -12.54
C SER A 153 10.19 21.71 -13.93
N GLU A 154 11.27 21.46 -14.67
CA GLU A 154 11.15 20.87 -16.02
C GLU A 154 11.18 19.33 -15.97
N ASN A 155 12.15 18.75 -15.26
CA ASN A 155 12.27 17.29 -15.09
C ASN A 155 11.12 16.69 -14.27
N SER A 156 10.50 17.49 -13.40
CA SER A 156 9.37 17.06 -12.58
C SER A 156 8.17 16.65 -13.45
N ARG A 157 8.02 17.24 -14.65
CA ARG A 157 6.91 16.90 -15.55
C ARG A 157 6.98 15.46 -16.02
N TYR A 158 8.14 15.00 -16.50
CA TYR A 158 8.28 13.62 -17.00
C TYR A 158 8.15 12.59 -15.88
N CYS A 159 8.76 12.86 -14.72
CA CYS A 159 8.65 11.96 -13.57
C CYS A 159 7.21 11.91 -13.03
N ALA A 160 6.51 13.05 -12.96
CA ALA A 160 5.12 13.10 -12.53
C ALA A 160 4.18 12.38 -13.51
N GLN A 161 4.36 12.59 -14.81
CA GLN A 161 3.59 11.89 -15.84
C GLN A 161 3.81 10.37 -15.78
N LEU A 162 5.06 9.93 -15.66
CA LEU A 162 5.37 8.51 -15.50
C LEU A 162 4.73 7.93 -14.23
N CYS A 163 4.73 8.68 -13.12
CA CYS A 163 4.08 8.23 -11.89
C CYS A 163 2.56 8.10 -12.05
N ASP A 164 1.91 9.09 -12.67
CA ASP A 164 0.47 9.03 -12.94
C ASP A 164 0.15 7.81 -13.82
N GLN A 165 0.89 7.59 -14.91
CA GLN A 165 0.73 6.41 -15.75
C GLN A 165 0.94 5.10 -14.96
N ALA A 166 1.98 5.04 -14.12
CA ALA A 166 2.25 3.85 -13.31
C ALA A 166 1.12 3.52 -12.32
N LEU A 167 0.47 4.54 -11.76
CA LEU A 167 -0.65 4.39 -10.82
C LEU A 167 -1.95 3.97 -11.52
N TYR A 168 -2.24 4.50 -12.71
CA TYR A 168 -3.51 4.23 -13.41
C TYR A 168 -3.44 3.04 -14.37
N GLU A 169 -2.34 2.93 -15.11
CA GLU A 169 -2.18 1.96 -16.21
C GLU A 169 -1.27 0.78 -15.82
N GLY A 170 -0.43 0.92 -14.79
CA GLY A 170 0.61 -0.05 -14.43
C GLY A 170 0.08 -1.48 -14.26
N ARG A 171 -1.06 -1.66 -13.59
CA ARG A 171 -1.70 -2.98 -13.42
C ARG A 171 -2.12 -3.64 -14.75
N HIS A 172 -2.43 -2.85 -15.77
CA HIS A 172 -2.88 -3.35 -17.07
C HIS A 172 -1.72 -3.79 -17.97
N LEU A 173 -0.51 -3.27 -17.70
CA LEU A 173 0.72 -3.62 -18.41
C LEU A 173 1.32 -4.91 -17.85
N THR A 174 0.68 -6.02 -18.19
CA THR A 174 1.02 -7.35 -17.67
C THR A 174 2.12 -8.05 -18.47
N ASP A 175 3.00 -8.73 -17.76
CA ASP A 175 3.96 -9.66 -18.35
C ASP A 175 3.29 -11.00 -18.72
N LYS A 176 4.10 -11.94 -19.22
CA LYS A 176 3.64 -13.30 -19.58
C LYS A 176 3.06 -14.10 -18.41
N ASP A 177 3.38 -13.72 -17.17
CA ASP A 177 2.90 -14.36 -15.95
C ASP A 177 1.65 -13.63 -15.40
N GLY A 178 1.10 -12.66 -16.15
CA GLY A 178 -0.06 -11.86 -15.76
C GLY A 178 0.26 -10.78 -14.73
N ARG A 179 1.54 -10.44 -14.50
CA ARG A 179 1.95 -9.46 -13.48
C ARG A 179 2.04 -8.06 -14.07
N GLY A 180 1.26 -7.14 -13.51
CA GLY A 180 1.33 -5.71 -13.80
C GLY A 180 2.51 -5.01 -13.10
N ILE A 181 2.75 -3.75 -13.48
CA ILE A 181 3.75 -2.88 -12.87
C ILE A 181 3.29 -2.40 -11.50
N VAL A 182 4.17 -2.50 -10.51
CA VAL A 182 3.91 -2.02 -9.14
C VAL A 182 4.60 -0.67 -8.92
N CYS A 183 3.86 0.28 -8.35
CA CYS A 183 4.32 1.66 -8.15
C CYS A 183 4.50 1.93 -6.64
N PHE A 184 5.67 2.43 -6.26
CA PHE A 184 5.95 2.94 -4.94
C PHE A 184 6.17 4.45 -5.02
N SER A 185 5.52 5.20 -4.15
CA SER A 185 5.70 6.64 -4.06
C SER A 185 6.09 7.04 -2.65
N ILE A 186 7.11 7.88 -2.53
CA ILE A 186 7.63 8.39 -1.27
C ILE A 186 7.47 9.90 -1.28
N LEU A 187 6.78 10.42 -0.26
CA LEU A 187 6.39 11.82 -0.17
C LEU A 187 6.76 12.41 1.19
N HIS A 188 7.24 13.65 1.22
CA HIS A 188 7.39 14.39 2.48
C HIS A 188 6.05 14.90 3.00
N ASP A 189 5.25 15.49 2.11
CA ASP A 189 3.92 16.01 2.41
C ASP A 189 2.85 15.46 1.46
N GLY A 190 1.96 14.60 1.98
CA GLY A 190 0.78 14.09 1.26
C GLY A 190 -0.29 15.15 0.92
N PHE A 191 -0.02 16.42 1.27
CA PHE A 191 -0.85 17.58 0.96
C PHE A 191 -0.16 18.60 0.05
N SER A 192 1.04 18.31 -0.44
CA SER A 192 1.76 19.19 -1.35
C SER A 192 0.91 19.49 -2.60
N LYS A 193 0.72 20.79 -2.89
CA LYS A 193 0.03 21.25 -4.11
C LYS A 193 0.95 21.29 -5.33
N LYS A 194 2.26 21.07 -5.14
CA LYS A 194 3.27 21.22 -6.20
C LYS A 194 3.15 20.14 -7.27
N VAL A 195 2.67 18.96 -6.90
CA VAL A 195 2.57 17.82 -7.80
C VAL A 195 1.13 17.30 -7.78
N LYS A 196 0.45 17.39 -8.93
CA LYS A 196 -0.96 16.95 -9.05
C LYS A 196 -1.12 15.45 -8.74
N SER A 197 -0.10 14.64 -9.04
CA SER A 197 -0.07 13.19 -8.80
C SER A 197 -0.24 12.82 -7.33
N VAL A 198 0.21 13.64 -6.38
CA VAL A 198 0.22 13.33 -4.93
C VAL A 198 -1.17 12.98 -4.39
N LYS A 199 -2.23 13.63 -4.89
CA LYS A 199 -3.60 13.28 -4.49
C LYS A 199 -4.00 11.90 -5.03
N SER A 200 -3.72 11.65 -6.31
CA SER A 200 -3.96 10.36 -6.97
C SER A 200 -3.19 9.24 -6.25
N THR A 201 -1.93 9.47 -5.90
CA THR A 201 -1.06 8.50 -5.22
C THR A 201 -1.67 7.97 -3.92
N ALA A 202 -2.25 8.84 -3.10
CA ALA A 202 -2.85 8.41 -1.83
C ALA A 202 -4.18 7.66 -2.00
N ILE A 203 -4.89 7.88 -3.12
CA ILE A 203 -6.19 7.25 -3.41
C ILE A 203 -6.00 5.92 -4.16
N GLU A 204 -5.11 5.89 -5.16
CA GLU A 204 -4.82 4.73 -6.00
C GLU A 204 -3.88 3.71 -5.31
N SER A 205 -3.28 4.09 -4.17
CA SER A 205 -2.48 3.17 -3.37
C SER A 205 -3.35 2.30 -2.48
N SER A 206 -3.33 1.01 -2.76
CA SER A 206 -3.89 -0.03 -1.86
C SER A 206 -3.27 -0.05 -0.46
N ARG A 207 -2.08 0.53 -0.30
CA ARG A 207 -1.30 0.52 0.93
C ARG A 207 -0.72 1.90 1.19
N VAL A 208 -1.04 2.48 2.33
CA VAL A 208 -0.44 3.76 2.76
C VAL A 208 0.43 3.53 3.98
N ILE A 209 1.71 3.86 3.87
CA ILE A 209 2.72 3.68 4.90
C ILE A 209 2.96 5.01 5.61
N LEU A 210 2.73 5.04 6.92
CA LEU A 210 2.88 6.23 7.76
C LEU A 210 3.88 6.00 8.89
N PHE A 211 4.36 7.09 9.49
CA PHE A 211 5.37 7.08 10.56
C PHE A 211 4.84 7.79 11.82
N PRO A 212 3.83 7.22 12.50
CA PRO A 212 3.04 7.88 13.53
C PRO A 212 3.84 8.23 14.79
N ASN A 213 4.85 7.43 15.15
CA ASN A 213 5.74 7.70 16.28
C ASN A 213 6.71 8.87 16.04
N GLN A 214 6.97 9.21 14.77
CA GLN A 214 7.83 10.34 14.42
C GLN A 214 7.02 11.63 14.25
N GLN A 215 5.86 11.55 13.58
CA GLN A 215 4.96 12.69 13.37
C GLN A 215 3.49 12.28 13.47
N PRO A 216 2.93 12.24 14.69
CA PRO A 216 1.55 11.78 14.89
C PRO A 216 0.52 12.69 14.21
N HIS A 217 0.79 14.00 14.15
CA HIS A 217 -0.12 14.98 13.55
C HIS A 217 -0.27 14.78 12.02
N VAL A 218 0.83 14.50 11.31
CA VAL A 218 0.80 14.22 9.86
C VAL A 218 0.04 12.92 9.60
N ALA A 219 0.35 11.86 10.34
CA ALA A 219 -0.32 10.58 10.20
C ALA A 219 -1.84 10.70 10.41
N LYS A 220 -2.28 11.37 11.49
CA LYS A 220 -3.71 11.64 11.76
C LYS A 220 -4.36 12.45 10.63
N LYS A 221 -3.68 13.47 10.11
CA LYS A 221 -4.19 14.30 9.01
C LYS A 221 -4.36 13.48 7.73
N VAL A 222 -3.39 12.64 7.38
CA VAL A 222 -3.49 11.74 6.21
C VAL A 222 -4.65 10.76 6.38
N MET A 223 -4.72 10.07 7.52
CA MET A 223 -5.81 9.13 7.82
C MET A 223 -7.19 9.79 7.67
N LYS A 224 -7.37 10.99 8.23
CA LYS A 224 -8.65 11.70 8.18
C LYS A 224 -8.99 12.25 6.80
N VAL A 225 -8.05 12.98 6.17
CA VAL A 225 -8.35 13.84 5.01
C VAL A 225 -8.13 13.11 3.68
N ARG A 226 -7.28 12.08 3.64
CA ARG A 226 -6.99 11.33 2.41
C ARG A 226 -7.65 9.97 2.37
N LEU A 227 -7.76 9.31 3.51
CA LEU A 227 -8.23 7.92 3.60
C LEU A 227 -9.61 7.78 4.24
N GLY A 228 -10.20 8.88 4.72
CA GLY A 228 -11.57 8.88 5.22
C GLY A 228 -11.78 8.20 6.59
N TYR A 229 -10.71 7.88 7.33
CA TYR A 229 -10.87 7.30 8.67
C TYR A 229 -11.57 8.27 9.61
N THR A 230 -12.51 7.74 10.38
CA THR A 230 -13.23 8.48 11.42
C THR A 230 -12.34 8.73 12.64
N ALA A 231 -12.71 9.71 13.48
CA ALA A 231 -11.95 9.99 14.70
C ALA A 231 -11.85 8.78 15.67
N PRO A 232 -12.92 7.97 15.88
CA PRO A 232 -12.82 6.74 16.66
C PRO A 232 -11.84 5.72 16.07
N GLN A 233 -11.88 5.48 14.76
CA GLN A 233 -10.93 4.56 14.10
C GLN A 233 -9.49 5.05 14.27
N ILE A 234 -9.24 6.34 14.04
CA ILE A 234 -7.90 6.92 14.24
C ILE A 234 -7.44 6.73 15.68
N LYS A 235 -8.32 6.95 16.67
CA LYS A 235 -7.99 6.73 18.08
C LYS A 235 -7.59 5.27 18.33
N GLN A 236 -8.40 4.31 17.85
CA GLN A 236 -8.12 2.87 17.97
C GLN A 236 -6.77 2.48 17.33
N ILE A 237 -6.46 3.02 16.15
CA ILE A 237 -5.19 2.79 15.46
C ILE A 237 -4.01 3.29 16.31
N PHE A 238 -4.13 4.48 16.89
CA PHE A 238 -3.07 5.04 17.75
C PHE A 238 -2.93 4.31 19.09
N GLU A 239 -4.00 3.75 19.64
CA GLU A 239 -3.95 2.88 20.83
C GLU A 239 -3.32 1.52 20.52
N PHE A 240 -3.46 1.04 19.28
CA PHE A 240 -2.83 -0.19 18.82
C PHE A 240 -1.32 -0.03 18.60
N ILE A 241 -0.86 1.08 18.05
CA ILE A 241 0.56 1.33 17.72
C ILE A 241 1.43 1.36 18.98
N GLN A 242 2.56 0.64 18.97
CA GLN A 242 3.56 0.70 20.04
C GLN A 242 4.73 1.63 19.69
N PRO A 243 5.48 2.17 20.68
CA PRO A 243 6.66 3.00 20.43
C PRO A 243 7.74 2.34 19.56
N SER A 244 7.84 1.00 19.60
CA SER A 244 8.75 0.20 18.78
C SER A 244 8.33 0.10 17.30
N ASP A 245 7.06 0.38 16.98
CA ASP A 245 6.53 0.32 15.62
C ASP A 245 6.94 1.58 14.85
N ARG A 246 8.05 1.51 14.10
CA ARG A 246 8.56 2.67 13.36
C ARG A 246 7.64 3.13 12.22
N TRP A 247 6.94 2.20 11.61
CA TRP A 247 5.99 2.42 10.53
C TRP A 247 4.68 1.70 10.80
N VAL A 248 3.63 2.17 10.14
CA VAL A 248 2.33 1.51 10.07
C VAL A 248 1.89 1.47 8.61
N VAL A 249 1.35 0.35 8.16
CA VAL A 249 0.71 0.21 6.85
C VAL A 249 -0.78 0.14 7.04
N LEU A 250 -1.49 1.05 6.37
CA LEU A 250 -2.93 1.06 6.23
C LEU A 250 -3.27 0.33 4.93
N TYR A 251 -3.67 -0.92 5.04
CA TYR A 251 -4.15 -1.75 3.94
C TYR A 251 -5.60 -1.40 3.63
N GLN A 252 -5.87 -0.93 2.42
CA GLN A 252 -7.15 -0.34 2.00
C GLN A 252 -8.09 -1.34 1.30
N HIS A 253 -7.61 -2.54 0.91
CA HIS A 253 -8.49 -3.57 0.34
C HIS A 253 -9.35 -4.20 1.44
N CYS A 254 -10.53 -4.72 1.08
CA CYS A 254 -11.41 -5.40 2.01
C CYS A 254 -10.91 -6.84 2.31
N PRO A 255 -10.80 -7.24 3.59
CA PRO A 255 -11.00 -6.43 4.80
C PRO A 255 -9.84 -5.47 5.05
N ALA A 256 -10.15 -4.22 5.42
CA ALA A 256 -9.15 -3.21 5.70
C ALA A 256 -8.36 -3.57 6.96
N ALA A 257 -7.06 -3.24 6.96
CA ALA A 257 -6.18 -3.63 8.06
C ALA A 257 -5.10 -2.59 8.34
N VAL A 258 -4.61 -2.63 9.57
CA VAL A 258 -3.44 -1.91 10.07
C VAL A 258 -2.38 -2.92 10.41
N ILE A 259 -1.25 -2.81 9.72
CA ILE A 259 -0.10 -3.69 9.90
C ILE A 259 1.03 -2.83 10.47
N THR A 260 1.62 -3.27 11.57
CA THR A 260 2.87 -2.72 12.10
C THR A 260 3.94 -3.79 12.07
N LYS A 261 5.15 -3.45 12.53
CA LYS A 261 6.25 -4.41 12.67
C LYS A 261 5.85 -5.60 13.56
N THR A 262 5.03 -5.34 14.58
CA THR A 262 4.75 -6.32 15.65
C THR A 262 3.28 -6.75 15.71
N GLY A 263 2.39 -6.23 14.86
CA GLY A 263 0.99 -6.60 14.94
C GLY A 263 0.16 -6.33 13.70
N VAL A 264 -1.02 -6.94 13.68
CA VAL A 264 -2.06 -6.75 12.67
C VAL A 264 -3.39 -6.47 13.35
N MET A 265 -4.13 -5.47 12.89
CA MET A 265 -5.46 -5.10 13.36
C MET A 265 -6.40 -4.91 12.18
N LEU A 266 -7.58 -5.52 12.19
CA LEU A 266 -8.66 -5.25 11.23
C LEU A 266 -9.38 -3.95 11.61
N VAL A 267 -9.74 -3.11 10.63
CA VAL A 267 -10.39 -1.80 10.83
C VAL A 267 -11.78 -1.74 10.25
#